data_AF-A0A133V4G4-F1
#
_entry.id   AF-A0A133V4G4-F1
#
_cell.length_a   1.000
_cell.length_b   1.000
_cell.length_c   1.000
_cell.angle_alpha   90.00
_cell.angle_beta   90.00
_cell.angle_gamma   90.00
#
_symmetry.space_group_name_H-M   'P 1'
#
loop_
_entity.id
_entity.type
_entity.pdbx_description
1 polymer ?
#
loop_
_entity_poly.entity_id
_entity_poly.type
_entity_poly.pdbx_seq_one_letter_code
_entity_poly.pdbx_strand_id
1 'polypeptide(L)'
;MSPEKPLAWLGKQKEKRALTLCKSHMEKIVKVTDSMGSAVYSFCNGKKNFEEKSKAVFDNERAADRKKAEVLDELSKGNFPPLSREMIIRLLMTVDDIADNARAAAMKLTFLDSGEINEDVKEGLKKLSDLAKESTVLLKEAFSLLLEDPQEAVEKTGEVEKIEEKADYFRAENLTPRLVKWADESQKPGTSYTLVEVEGNIEEVLDQAENSADVIREIAIRSM
;
A
#
# COMPACT_ATOMS: atom_id res chain seq x y z
N MET A 1 -23.95 21.50 26.77
CA MET A 1 -22.85 21.82 25.84
C MET A 1 -22.60 20.56 25.04
N SER A 2 -22.93 20.53 23.74
CA SER A 2 -22.54 19.41 22.88
C SER A 2 -21.02 19.37 22.81
N PRO A 3 -20.38 18.19 22.87
CA PRO A 3 -18.95 18.10 22.61
C PRO A 3 -18.70 18.65 21.20
N GLU A 4 -17.77 19.59 21.07
CA GLU A 4 -17.29 20.03 19.77
C GLU A 4 -16.80 18.79 19.02
N LYS A 5 -17.19 18.67 17.74
CA LYS A 5 -16.83 17.49 16.94
C LYS A 5 -15.30 17.41 16.83
N PRO A 6 -14.69 16.20 16.79
CA PRO A 6 -13.23 15.97 16.79
C PRO A 6 -12.43 16.56 15.60
N LEU A 7 -13.02 17.47 14.83
CA LEU A 7 -12.57 17.96 13.54
C LEU A 7 -13.03 19.42 13.35
N ALA A 8 -13.12 20.22 14.42
CA ALA A 8 -13.66 21.59 14.37
C ALA A 8 -12.88 22.52 13.40
N TRP A 9 -11.60 22.24 13.14
CA TRP A 9 -10.79 22.92 12.12
C TRP A 9 -11.09 22.46 10.67
N LEU A 10 -11.74 21.30 10.47
CA LEU A 10 -12.18 20.73 9.17
C LEU A 10 -13.56 21.25 8.70
N GLY A 11 -14.01 22.34 9.31
CA GLY A 11 -15.37 22.85 9.19
C GLY A 11 -15.76 23.41 7.83
N LYS A 12 -14.88 23.45 6.82
CA LYS A 12 -15.22 24.01 5.50
C LYS A 12 -15.64 22.91 4.52
N GLN A 13 -16.67 23.20 3.71
CA GLN A 13 -17.17 22.33 2.64
C GLN A 13 -16.07 21.80 1.69
N LYS A 14 -14.98 22.56 1.52
CA LYS A 14 -13.81 22.20 0.70
C LYS A 14 -12.91 21.13 1.32
N GLU A 15 -12.70 21.16 2.64
CA GLU A 15 -11.89 20.15 3.34
C GLU A 15 -12.57 18.79 3.30
N LYS A 16 -13.90 18.76 3.51
CA LYS A 16 -14.70 17.54 3.34
C LYS A 16 -14.61 16.97 1.92
N ARG A 17 -14.56 17.83 0.90
CA ARG A 17 -14.40 17.40 -0.49
C ARG A 17 -13.03 16.79 -0.74
N ALA A 18 -11.95 17.44 -0.28
CA ALA A 18 -10.59 16.91 -0.40
C ALA A 18 -10.47 15.54 0.30
N LEU A 19 -10.99 15.40 1.52
CA LEU A 19 -10.98 14.13 2.25
C LEU A 19 -11.82 13.03 1.59
N THR A 20 -12.94 13.39 0.96
CA THR A 20 -13.74 12.44 0.17
C THR A 20 -12.96 11.95 -1.05
N LEU A 21 -12.21 12.83 -1.71
CA LEU A 21 -11.32 12.45 -2.81
C LEU A 21 -10.16 11.56 -2.32
N CYS A 22 -9.57 11.86 -1.16
CA CYS A 22 -8.58 10.98 -0.51
C CYS A 22 -9.16 9.60 -0.19
N LYS A 23 -10.41 9.50 0.29
CA LYS A 23 -11.08 8.21 0.49
C LYS A 23 -11.17 7.42 -0.80
N SER A 24 -11.60 8.09 -1.89
CA SER A 24 -11.67 7.46 -3.21
C SER A 24 -10.29 7.05 -3.74
N HIS A 25 -9.24 7.82 -3.46
CA HIS A 25 -7.86 7.46 -3.77
C HIS A 25 -7.43 6.19 -3.00
N MET A 26 -7.65 6.14 -1.69
CA MET A 26 -7.34 4.96 -0.86
C MET A 26 -8.07 3.70 -1.34
N GLU A 27 -9.33 3.81 -1.75
CA GLU A 27 -10.07 2.70 -2.37
C GLU A 27 -9.44 2.20 -3.69
N LYS A 28 -8.77 3.08 -4.44
CA LYS A 28 -8.00 2.69 -5.63
C LYS A 28 -6.70 1.99 -5.24
N ILE A 29 -5.99 2.47 -4.22
CA ILE A 29 -4.78 1.82 -3.70
C ILE A 29 -5.06 0.36 -3.32
N VAL A 30 -6.14 0.10 -2.57
CA VAL A 30 -6.56 -1.28 -2.23
C VAL A 30 -6.82 -2.14 -3.47
N LYS A 31 -7.32 -1.56 -4.57
CA LYS A 31 -7.52 -2.29 -5.83
C LYS A 31 -6.21 -2.58 -6.56
N VAL A 32 -5.23 -1.67 -6.48
CA VAL A 32 -3.89 -1.89 -7.02
C VAL A 32 -3.22 -3.05 -6.29
N THR A 33 -3.27 -3.05 -4.96
CA THR A 33 -2.63 -4.08 -4.11
C THR A 33 -3.31 -5.45 -4.26
N ASP A 34 -4.64 -5.48 -4.36
CA ASP A 34 -5.39 -6.71 -4.69
C ASP A 34 -5.04 -7.26 -6.08
N SER A 35 -4.87 -6.37 -7.07
CA SER A 35 -4.44 -6.77 -8.42
C SER A 35 -2.99 -7.29 -8.41
N MET A 36 -2.11 -6.68 -7.60
CA MET A 36 -0.74 -7.14 -7.41
C MET A 36 -0.72 -8.56 -6.83
N GLY A 37 -1.48 -8.81 -5.75
CA GLY A 37 -1.62 -10.16 -5.19
C GLY A 37 -2.11 -11.15 -6.25
N SER A 38 -3.14 -10.79 -7.02
CA SER A 38 -3.61 -11.62 -8.15
C SER A 38 -2.53 -11.91 -9.20
N ALA A 39 -1.66 -10.93 -9.50
CA ALA A 39 -0.54 -11.09 -10.43
C ALA A 39 0.55 -12.01 -9.84
N VAL A 40 0.90 -11.85 -8.56
CA VAL A 40 1.84 -12.73 -7.84
C VAL A 40 1.34 -14.17 -7.88
N TYR A 41 0.09 -14.42 -7.50
CA TYR A 41 -0.52 -15.75 -7.55
C TYR A 41 -0.52 -16.33 -8.98
N SER A 42 -0.89 -15.53 -9.98
CA SER A 42 -0.87 -16.00 -11.37
C SER A 42 0.55 -16.28 -11.86
N PHE A 43 1.56 -15.53 -11.43
CA PHE A 43 2.95 -15.79 -11.74
C PHE A 43 3.40 -17.13 -11.14
N CYS A 44 3.19 -17.30 -9.84
CA CYS A 44 3.63 -18.50 -9.12
C CYS A 44 2.97 -19.78 -9.63
N ASN A 45 1.71 -19.70 -10.07
CA ASN A 45 0.94 -20.85 -10.57
C ASN A 45 1.15 -21.14 -12.08
N GLY A 46 2.26 -20.70 -12.67
CA GLY A 46 2.63 -21.04 -14.05
C GLY A 46 2.09 -20.08 -15.12
N LYS A 47 1.83 -18.82 -14.77
CA LYS A 47 1.59 -17.70 -15.71
C LYS A 47 0.38 -17.76 -16.64
N LYS A 48 -0.55 -18.72 -16.50
CA LYS A 48 -1.68 -18.92 -17.44
C LYS A 48 -2.48 -17.66 -17.78
N ASN A 49 -2.60 -16.69 -16.86
CA ASN A 49 -3.27 -15.39 -17.08
C ASN A 49 -2.44 -14.19 -16.58
N PHE A 50 -1.11 -14.36 -16.47
CA PHE A 50 -0.29 -13.37 -15.76
C PHE A 50 -0.26 -12.00 -16.46
N GLU A 51 -0.21 -11.98 -17.80
CA GLU A 51 -0.22 -10.73 -18.56
C GLU A 51 -1.49 -9.89 -18.31
N GLU A 52 -2.65 -10.54 -18.25
CA GLU A 52 -3.92 -9.89 -17.93
C GLU A 52 -3.90 -9.31 -16.52
N LYS A 53 -3.41 -10.09 -15.54
CA LYS A 53 -3.32 -9.64 -14.14
C LYS A 53 -2.33 -8.49 -13.97
N SER A 54 -1.15 -8.57 -14.59
CA SER A 54 -0.14 -7.52 -14.58
C SER A 54 -0.68 -6.23 -15.21
N LYS A 55 -1.40 -6.34 -16.34
CA LYS A 55 -2.08 -5.19 -16.96
C LYS A 55 -3.13 -4.57 -16.04
N ALA A 56 -3.89 -5.39 -15.31
CA ALA A 56 -4.89 -4.87 -14.36
C ALA A 56 -4.25 -4.04 -13.24
N VAL A 57 -3.05 -4.39 -12.76
CA VAL A 57 -2.29 -3.57 -11.79
C VAL A 57 -2.01 -2.19 -12.37
N PHE A 58 -1.48 -2.14 -13.59
CA PHE A 58 -1.14 -0.90 -14.28
C PHE A 58 -2.37 -0.02 -14.57
N ASP A 59 -3.49 -0.63 -14.99
CA ASP A 59 -4.73 0.11 -15.25
C ASP A 59 -5.34 0.68 -13.96
N ASN A 60 -5.22 -0.04 -12.84
CA ASN A 60 -5.67 0.42 -11.52
C ASN A 60 -4.76 1.52 -10.96
N GLU A 61 -3.45 1.41 -11.12
CA GLU A 61 -2.50 2.45 -10.70
C GLU A 61 -2.75 3.75 -11.45
N ARG A 62 -2.93 3.69 -12.78
CA ARG A 62 -3.34 4.88 -13.57
C ARG A 62 -4.67 5.49 -13.14
N ALA A 63 -5.54 4.71 -12.52
CA ALA A 63 -6.79 5.21 -11.97
C ALA A 63 -6.58 5.84 -10.57
N ALA A 64 -5.64 5.34 -9.78
CA ALA A 64 -5.20 5.95 -8.52
C ALA A 64 -4.50 7.29 -8.79
N ASP A 65 -3.54 7.33 -9.72
CA ASP A 65 -2.85 8.56 -10.17
C ASP A 65 -3.81 9.69 -10.57
N ARG A 66 -4.86 9.34 -11.30
CA ARG A 66 -5.91 10.30 -11.68
C ARG A 66 -6.63 10.86 -10.46
N LYS A 67 -6.90 10.03 -9.46
CA LYS A 67 -7.48 10.47 -8.19
C LYS A 67 -6.52 11.32 -7.37
N LYS A 68 -5.23 10.99 -7.34
CA LYS A 68 -4.18 11.85 -6.75
C LYS A 68 -4.18 13.23 -7.39
N ALA A 69 -4.20 13.31 -8.71
CA ALA A 69 -4.26 14.58 -9.43
C ALA A 69 -5.54 15.39 -9.09
N GLU A 70 -6.70 14.75 -8.98
CA GLU A 70 -7.94 15.39 -8.53
C GLU A 70 -7.84 15.95 -7.10
N VAL A 71 -7.20 15.22 -6.18
CA VAL A 71 -6.98 15.68 -4.80
C VAL A 71 -6.07 16.92 -4.79
N LEU A 72 -4.93 16.86 -5.48
CA LEU A 72 -3.97 17.97 -5.54
C LEU A 72 -4.58 19.22 -6.18
N ASP A 73 -5.38 19.04 -7.23
CA ASP A 73 -6.13 20.13 -7.87
C ASP A 73 -7.13 20.77 -6.90
N GLU A 74 -7.87 19.98 -6.11
CA GLU A 74 -8.78 20.52 -5.08
C GLU A 74 -8.01 21.28 -3.99
N LEU A 75 -6.87 20.75 -3.52
CA LEU A 75 -6.02 21.39 -2.50
C LEU A 75 -5.38 22.70 -2.98
N SER A 76 -5.14 22.82 -4.29
CA SER A 76 -4.68 24.07 -4.91
C SER A 76 -5.77 25.15 -4.93
N LYS A 77 -7.05 24.75 -4.86
CA LYS A 77 -8.22 25.62 -5.03
C LYS A 77 -8.77 26.11 -3.68
N GLY A 78 -8.10 27.10 -3.10
CA GLY A 78 -8.69 27.98 -2.08
C GLY A 78 -7.91 28.13 -0.78
N ASN A 79 -8.52 28.81 0.19
CA ASN A 79 -7.96 29.05 1.52
C ASN A 79 -8.13 27.83 2.44
N PHE A 80 -7.32 26.80 2.20
CA PHE A 80 -6.98 25.81 3.21
C PHE A 80 -6.03 26.43 4.23
N PRO A 81 -6.22 26.18 5.54
CA PRO A 81 -5.17 26.44 6.50
C PRO A 81 -3.87 25.74 6.05
N PRO A 82 -2.71 26.40 6.06
CA PRO A 82 -1.46 25.81 5.56
C PRO A 82 -1.15 24.44 6.18
N LEU A 83 -1.31 24.30 7.50
CA LEU A 83 -1.08 23.07 8.23
C LEU A 83 -1.99 21.91 7.76
N SER A 84 -3.28 22.21 7.56
CA SER A 84 -4.26 21.24 7.05
C SER A 84 -3.92 20.75 5.64
N ARG A 85 -3.47 21.66 4.76
CA ARG A 85 -3.08 21.33 3.40
C ARG A 85 -1.84 20.42 3.39
N GLU A 86 -0.83 20.77 4.19
CA GLU A 86 0.42 20.01 4.31
C GLU A 86 0.15 18.57 4.77
N MET A 87 -0.66 18.38 5.81
CA MET A 87 -1.00 17.04 6.33
C MET A 87 -1.72 16.17 5.28
N ILE A 88 -2.68 16.74 4.53
CA ILE A 88 -3.40 16.00 3.49
C ILE A 88 -2.46 15.64 2.34
N ILE A 89 -1.56 16.56 1.92
CA ILE A 89 -0.56 16.27 0.90
C ILE A 89 0.37 15.16 1.35
N ARG A 90 0.89 15.24 2.59
CA ARG A 90 1.79 14.21 3.12
C ARG A 90 1.13 12.84 3.10
N LEU A 91 -0.10 12.74 3.62
CA LEU A 91 -0.88 11.49 3.60
C LEU A 91 -1.13 11.00 2.18
N LEU A 92 -1.49 11.89 1.25
CA LEU A 92 -1.74 11.53 -0.13
C LEU A 92 -0.50 10.93 -0.79
N MET A 93 0.67 11.53 -0.58
CA MET A 93 1.92 11.09 -1.19
C MET A 93 2.36 9.73 -0.64
N THR A 94 2.37 9.53 0.69
CA THR A 94 2.78 8.24 1.28
C THR A 94 1.85 7.10 0.87
N VAL A 95 0.55 7.38 0.76
CA VAL A 95 -0.45 6.40 0.32
C VAL A 95 -0.29 6.04 -1.16
N ASP A 96 0.18 6.97 -1.98
CA ASP A 96 0.42 6.74 -3.40
C ASP A 96 1.66 5.88 -3.66
N ASP A 97 2.70 6.02 -2.84
CA ASP A 97 3.93 5.21 -2.93
C ASP A 97 3.62 3.69 -2.78
N ILE A 98 2.51 3.32 -2.12
CA ILE A 98 1.97 1.96 -2.05
C ILE A 98 1.63 1.43 -3.46
N ALA A 99 0.93 2.23 -4.28
CA ALA A 99 0.54 1.81 -5.63
C ALA A 99 1.74 1.74 -6.57
N ASP A 100 2.69 2.66 -6.45
CA ASP A 100 3.93 2.67 -7.23
C ASP A 100 4.74 1.39 -6.99
N ASN A 101 4.92 1.00 -5.73
CA ASN A 101 5.63 -0.22 -5.36
C ASN A 101 4.86 -1.49 -5.78
N ALA A 102 3.54 -1.52 -5.60
CA ALA A 102 2.73 -2.65 -6.05
C ALA A 102 2.79 -2.86 -7.58
N ARG A 103 2.79 -1.76 -8.34
CA ARG A 103 3.00 -1.77 -9.80
C ARG A 103 4.41 -2.23 -10.15
N ALA A 104 5.44 -1.75 -9.45
CA ALA A 104 6.83 -2.12 -9.69
C ALA A 104 7.05 -3.63 -9.48
N ALA A 105 6.52 -4.21 -8.40
CA ALA A 105 6.57 -5.65 -8.15
C ALA A 105 5.94 -6.45 -9.29
N ALA A 106 4.70 -6.10 -9.69
CA ALA A 106 3.98 -6.78 -10.76
C ALA A 106 4.66 -6.64 -12.14
N MET A 107 5.32 -5.50 -12.39
CA MET A 107 6.11 -5.27 -13.60
C MET A 107 7.37 -6.14 -13.61
N LYS A 108 8.12 -6.22 -12.51
CA LYS A 108 9.37 -7.00 -12.45
C LYS A 108 9.15 -8.51 -12.61
N LEU A 109 8.00 -9.02 -12.15
CA LEU A 109 7.57 -10.40 -12.41
C LEU A 109 7.46 -10.74 -13.92
N THR A 110 7.30 -9.74 -14.80
CA THR A 110 7.28 -9.96 -16.26
C THR A 110 8.64 -10.39 -16.81
N PHE A 111 9.73 -10.03 -16.14
CA PHE A 111 11.11 -10.36 -16.55
C PHE A 111 11.57 -11.74 -16.09
N LEU A 112 10.83 -12.36 -15.18
CA LEU A 112 11.18 -13.64 -14.56
C LEU A 112 10.48 -14.81 -15.26
N ASP A 113 11.10 -15.99 -15.28
CA ASP A 113 10.40 -17.23 -15.61
C ASP A 113 9.97 -17.94 -14.33
N SER A 114 8.66 -18.12 -14.16
CA SER A 114 8.11 -18.85 -13.01
C SER A 114 8.59 -20.29 -12.94
N GLY A 115 8.95 -20.93 -14.06
CA GLY A 115 9.45 -22.30 -14.09
C GLY A 115 10.84 -22.46 -13.44
N GLU A 116 11.60 -21.38 -13.33
CA GLU A 116 12.96 -21.38 -12.78
C GLU A 116 13.01 -21.19 -11.26
N ILE A 117 11.88 -20.82 -10.65
CA ILE A 117 11.78 -20.52 -9.22
C ILE A 117 11.11 -21.71 -8.51
N ASN A 118 11.70 -22.16 -7.41
CA ASN A 118 11.16 -23.28 -6.63
C ASN A 118 9.86 -22.90 -5.89
N GLU A 119 9.12 -23.91 -5.43
CA GLU A 119 7.82 -23.66 -4.79
C GLU A 119 7.97 -22.96 -3.44
N ASP A 120 9.04 -23.23 -2.69
CA ASP A 120 9.27 -22.63 -1.37
C ASP A 120 9.37 -21.10 -1.43
N VAL A 121 10.01 -20.55 -2.46
CA VAL A 121 10.10 -19.11 -2.68
C VAL A 121 8.79 -18.55 -3.21
N LYS A 122 8.11 -19.26 -4.13
CA LYS A 122 6.80 -18.85 -4.66
C LYS A 122 5.75 -18.74 -3.57
N GLU A 123 5.66 -19.71 -2.68
CA GLU A 123 4.76 -19.68 -1.52
C GLU A 123 5.08 -18.51 -0.60
N GLY A 124 6.38 -18.18 -0.45
CA GLY A 124 6.78 -17.02 0.33
C GLY A 124 6.35 -15.70 -0.31
N LEU A 125 6.46 -15.54 -1.63
CA LEU A 125 5.95 -14.38 -2.34
C LEU A 125 4.42 -14.24 -2.24
N LYS A 126 3.67 -15.34 -2.39
CA LYS A 126 2.21 -15.35 -2.22
C LYS A 126 1.85 -14.82 -0.84
N LYS A 127 2.48 -15.37 0.21
CA LYS A 127 2.22 -14.98 1.59
C LYS A 127 2.59 -13.53 1.88
N LEU A 128 3.72 -13.05 1.38
CA LEU A 128 4.10 -11.63 1.54
C LEU A 128 3.08 -10.72 0.83
N SER A 129 2.60 -11.10 -0.35
CA SER A 129 1.56 -10.34 -1.06
C SER A 129 0.21 -10.32 -0.35
N ASP A 130 -0.13 -11.39 0.37
CA ASP A 130 -1.35 -11.44 1.20
C ASP A 130 -1.25 -10.50 2.39
N LEU A 131 -0.10 -10.43 3.06
CA LEU A 131 0.15 -9.49 4.15
C LEU A 131 0.09 -8.04 3.67
N ALA A 132 0.68 -7.75 2.51
CA ALA A 132 0.63 -6.42 1.89
C ALA A 132 -0.82 -5.99 1.57
N LYS A 133 -1.64 -6.92 1.07
CA LYS A 133 -3.07 -6.67 0.86
C LYS A 133 -3.82 -6.46 2.18
N GLU A 134 -3.55 -7.27 3.20
CA GLU A 134 -4.16 -7.14 4.53
C GLU A 134 -3.86 -5.77 5.15
N SER A 135 -2.58 -5.37 5.15
CA SER A 135 -2.12 -4.07 5.66
C SER A 135 -2.83 -2.89 4.97
N THR A 136 -2.93 -2.93 3.64
CA THR A 136 -3.57 -1.84 2.87
C THR A 136 -5.09 -1.76 3.08
N VAL A 137 -5.76 -2.89 3.38
CA VAL A 137 -7.18 -2.89 3.79
C VAL A 137 -7.34 -2.24 5.17
N LEU A 138 -6.50 -2.60 6.13
CA LEU A 138 -6.52 -2.02 7.48
C LEU A 138 -6.22 -0.52 7.45
N LEU A 139 -5.28 -0.08 6.61
CA LEU A 139 -4.99 1.34 6.39
C LEU A 139 -6.23 2.11 5.89
N LYS A 140 -7.00 1.54 4.95
CA LYS A 140 -8.24 2.14 4.46
C LYS A 140 -9.30 2.26 5.56
N GLU A 141 -9.35 1.28 6.46
CA GLU A 141 -10.21 1.32 7.64
C GLU A 141 -9.77 2.42 8.62
N ALA A 142 -8.46 2.52 8.92
CA ALA A 142 -7.89 3.58 9.75
C ALA A 142 -8.22 4.97 9.20
N PHE A 143 -8.07 5.15 7.88
CA PHE A 143 -8.42 6.40 7.22
C PHE A 143 -9.92 6.70 7.30
N SER A 144 -10.78 5.69 7.22
CA SER A 144 -12.24 5.89 7.34
C SER A 144 -12.61 6.30 8.76
N LEU A 145 -12.01 5.66 9.77
CA LEU A 145 -12.19 6.00 11.18
C LEU A 145 -11.67 7.41 11.50
N LEU A 146 -10.56 7.85 10.90
CA LEU A 146 -10.05 9.21 11.10
C LEU A 146 -11.11 10.30 10.81
N LEU A 147 -12.05 10.03 9.90
CA LEU A 147 -13.11 10.95 9.53
C LEU A 147 -14.32 10.94 10.49
N GLU A 148 -14.45 9.89 11.30
CA GLU A 148 -15.63 9.59 12.11
C GLU A 148 -15.29 9.62 13.61
N ASP A 149 -14.26 8.87 14.01
CA ASP A 149 -13.73 8.73 15.36
C ASP A 149 -12.18 8.67 15.33
N PRO A 150 -11.50 9.82 15.55
CA PRO A 150 -10.04 9.87 15.56
C PRO A 150 -9.40 9.00 16.65
N GLN A 151 -10.08 8.73 17.76
CA GLN A 151 -9.53 7.90 18.83
C GLN A 151 -9.47 6.44 18.39
N GLU A 152 -10.55 5.92 17.79
CA GLU A 152 -10.58 4.58 17.20
C GLU A 152 -9.61 4.45 16.01
N ALA A 153 -9.40 5.54 15.25
CA ALA A 153 -8.42 5.57 14.17
C ALA A 153 -7.00 5.30 14.68
N VAL A 154 -6.60 5.87 15.82
CA VAL A 154 -5.29 5.60 16.44
C VAL A 154 -5.14 4.11 16.76
N GLU A 155 -6.16 3.48 17.35
CA GLU A 155 -6.13 2.04 17.66
C GLU A 155 -5.97 1.20 16.40
N LYS A 156 -6.72 1.54 15.34
CA LYS A 156 -6.65 0.85 14.04
C LYS A 156 -5.30 0.99 13.36
N THR A 157 -4.59 2.12 13.51
CA THR A 157 -3.21 2.26 12.99
C THR A 157 -2.25 1.24 13.61
N GLY A 158 -2.45 0.87 14.88
CA GLY A 158 -1.66 -0.17 15.54
C GLY A 158 -1.94 -1.59 15.02
N GLU A 159 -3.03 -1.83 14.28
CA GLU A 159 -3.24 -3.08 13.56
C GLU A 159 -2.40 -3.13 12.27
N VAL A 160 -2.20 -2.00 11.60
CA VAL A 160 -1.36 -1.89 10.40
C VAL A 160 0.11 -2.20 10.77
N GLU A 161 0.61 -1.56 11.83
CA GLU A 161 1.96 -1.78 12.38
C GLU A 161 2.21 -3.27 12.71
N LYS A 162 1.25 -3.95 13.35
CA LYS A 162 1.36 -5.40 13.63
C LYS A 162 1.46 -6.27 12.38
N ILE A 163 0.88 -5.86 11.25
CA ILE A 163 0.99 -6.62 10.00
C ILE A 163 2.37 -6.41 9.37
N GLU A 164 2.91 -5.19 9.43
CA GLU A 164 4.28 -4.88 9.02
C GLU A 164 5.29 -5.70 9.86
N GLU A 165 5.23 -5.64 11.19
CA GLU A 165 6.11 -6.43 12.08
C GLU A 165 6.05 -7.94 11.79
N LYS A 166 4.84 -8.45 11.51
CA LYS A 166 4.60 -9.85 11.15
C LYS A 166 5.20 -10.18 9.78
N ALA A 167 5.14 -9.27 8.82
CA ALA A 167 5.75 -9.44 7.51
C ALA A 167 7.28 -9.43 7.62
N ASP A 168 7.84 -8.51 8.38
CA ASP A 168 9.27 -8.41 8.65
C ASP A 168 9.83 -9.66 9.32
N TYR A 169 9.16 -10.15 10.36
CA TYR A 169 9.50 -11.42 10.99
C TYR A 169 9.40 -12.59 9.99
N PHE A 170 8.34 -12.62 9.18
CA PHE A 170 8.17 -13.66 8.15
C PHE A 170 9.30 -13.62 7.11
N ARG A 171 9.73 -12.43 6.68
CA ARG A 171 10.82 -12.27 5.73
C ARG A 171 12.14 -12.77 6.31
N ALA A 172 12.51 -12.28 7.50
CA ALA A 172 13.75 -12.64 8.19
C ALA A 172 13.86 -14.15 8.45
N GLU A 173 12.80 -14.77 8.96
CA GLU A 173 12.85 -16.17 9.43
C GLU A 173 12.48 -17.19 8.34
N ASN A 174 11.80 -16.78 7.27
CA ASN A 174 11.30 -17.72 6.26
C ASN A 174 11.71 -17.36 4.83
N LEU A 175 11.27 -16.22 4.30
CA LEU A 175 11.42 -15.93 2.87
C LEU A 175 12.87 -15.67 2.48
N THR A 176 13.59 -14.81 3.21
CA THR A 176 14.98 -14.44 2.91
C THR A 176 15.94 -15.64 2.92
N PRO A 177 15.94 -16.53 3.94
CA PRO A 177 16.77 -17.74 3.92
C PRO A 177 16.48 -18.65 2.72
N ARG A 178 15.21 -18.78 2.32
CA ARG A 178 14.81 -19.59 1.14
C ARG A 178 15.27 -18.95 -0.16
N LEU A 179 15.16 -17.63 -0.27
CA LEU A 179 15.66 -16.87 -1.42
C LEU A 179 17.16 -17.02 -1.60
N VAL A 180 17.94 -16.85 -0.52
CA VAL A 180 19.40 -17.01 -0.55
C VAL A 180 19.77 -18.43 -0.96
N LYS A 181 19.16 -19.44 -0.33
CA LYS A 181 19.41 -20.85 -0.69
C LYS A 181 19.11 -21.13 -2.16
N TRP A 182 17.94 -20.70 -2.66
CA TRP A 182 17.57 -20.89 -4.06
C TRP A 182 18.51 -20.11 -5.00
N ALA A 183 18.94 -18.90 -4.63
CA ALA A 183 19.86 -18.10 -5.43
C ALA A 183 21.23 -18.79 -5.56
N ASP A 184 21.76 -19.33 -4.46
CA ASP A 184 23.01 -20.09 -4.43
C ASP A 184 22.91 -21.39 -5.25
N GLU A 185 21.80 -22.12 -5.16
CA GLU A 185 21.61 -23.38 -5.88
C GLU A 185 21.34 -23.16 -7.38
N SER A 186 20.59 -22.11 -7.74
CA SER A 186 20.18 -21.87 -9.13
C SER A 186 21.29 -21.34 -10.02
N GLN A 187 22.29 -20.66 -9.45
CA GLN A 187 23.39 -19.99 -10.18
C GLN A 187 22.87 -19.01 -11.26
N LYS A 188 21.74 -18.34 -10.99
CA LYS A 188 21.06 -17.40 -11.89
C LYS A 188 21.07 -15.96 -11.33
N PRO A 189 22.21 -15.24 -11.35
CA PRO A 189 22.34 -13.96 -10.64
C PRO A 189 21.33 -12.89 -11.10
N GLY A 190 20.99 -12.84 -12.40
CA GLY A 190 19.99 -11.90 -12.91
C GLY A 190 18.56 -12.21 -12.41
N THR A 191 18.19 -13.48 -12.39
CA THR A 191 16.90 -13.95 -11.85
C THR A 191 16.83 -13.69 -10.35
N SER A 192 17.91 -13.98 -9.61
CA SER A 192 17.99 -13.75 -8.16
C SER A 192 17.89 -12.27 -7.79
N TYR A 193 18.62 -11.40 -8.46
CA TYR A 193 18.54 -9.96 -8.23
C TYR A 193 17.12 -9.44 -8.49
N THR A 194 16.53 -9.79 -9.64
CA THR A 194 15.18 -9.35 -9.99
C THR A 194 14.13 -9.88 -9.02
N LEU A 195 14.32 -11.09 -8.48
CA LEU A 195 13.43 -11.70 -7.51
C LEU A 195 13.47 -11.01 -6.15
N VAL A 196 14.67 -10.62 -5.69
CA VAL A 196 14.85 -9.80 -4.48
C VAL A 196 14.22 -8.42 -4.68
N GLU A 197 14.35 -7.82 -5.86
CA GLU A 197 13.69 -6.55 -6.18
C GLU A 197 12.16 -6.66 -6.16
N VAL A 198 11.59 -7.77 -6.64
CA VAL A 198 10.14 -8.02 -6.54
C VAL A 198 9.72 -8.13 -5.08
N GLU A 199 10.47 -8.89 -4.29
CA GLU A 199 10.21 -9.09 -2.87
C GLU A 199 10.28 -7.78 -2.08
N GLY A 200 11.33 -6.98 -2.28
CA GLY A 200 11.50 -5.67 -1.68
C GLY A 200 10.43 -4.66 -2.11
N ASN A 201 9.92 -4.72 -3.34
CA ASN A 201 8.75 -3.89 -3.70
C ASN A 201 7.46 -4.32 -3.00
N ILE A 202 7.30 -5.60 -2.61
CA ILE A 202 6.12 -6.02 -1.84
C ILE A 202 6.29 -5.64 -0.36
N GLU A 203 7.51 -5.71 0.19
CA GLU A 203 7.87 -5.10 1.48
C GLU A 203 7.52 -3.62 1.50
N GLU A 204 7.97 -2.83 0.52
CA GLU A 204 7.67 -1.39 0.48
C GLU A 204 6.15 -1.10 0.44
N VAL A 205 5.30 -2.00 -0.06
CA VAL A 205 3.84 -1.85 0.07
C VAL A 205 3.39 -1.90 1.53
N LEU A 206 4.01 -2.74 2.36
CA LEU A 206 3.78 -2.84 3.81
C LEU A 206 4.34 -1.62 4.53
N ASP A 207 5.59 -1.25 4.26
CA ASP A 207 6.27 -0.13 4.90
C ASP A 207 5.57 1.19 4.59
N GLN A 208 5.17 1.42 3.34
CA GLN A 208 4.43 2.63 2.98
C GLN A 208 3.01 2.64 3.57
N ALA A 209 2.42 1.46 3.84
CA ALA A 209 1.17 1.38 4.56
C ALA A 209 1.34 1.75 6.06
N GLU A 210 2.42 1.29 6.70
CA GLU A 210 2.77 1.64 8.08
C GLU A 210 3.13 3.13 8.21
N ASN A 211 3.99 3.66 7.35
CA ASN A 211 4.28 5.10 7.23
C ASN A 211 3.00 5.94 7.05
N SER A 212 2.06 5.48 6.23
CA SER A 212 0.78 6.16 6.04
C SER A 212 -0.13 6.07 7.27
N ALA A 213 -0.09 4.95 7.99
CA ALA A 213 -0.81 4.79 9.25
C ALA A 213 -0.26 5.73 10.33
N ASP A 214 1.05 5.96 10.35
CA ASP A 214 1.68 6.96 11.23
C ASP A 214 1.25 8.39 10.91
N VAL A 215 1.10 8.73 9.62
CA VAL A 215 0.53 10.03 9.23
C VAL A 215 -0.93 10.15 9.69
N ILE A 216 -1.73 9.10 9.57
CA ILE A 216 -3.11 9.08 10.08
C ILE A 216 -3.13 9.27 11.60
N ARG A 217 -2.26 8.55 12.33
CA ARG A 217 -2.09 8.65 13.78
C ARG A 217 -1.73 10.07 14.20
N GLU A 218 -0.79 10.71 13.49
CA GLU A 218 -0.40 12.10 13.74
C GLU A 218 -1.58 13.06 13.56
N ILE A 219 -2.34 12.91 12.46
CA ILE A 219 -3.52 13.76 12.20
C ILE A 219 -4.60 13.54 13.27
N ALA A 220 -4.83 12.30 13.68
CA ALA A 220 -5.80 11.96 14.72
C ALA A 220 -5.44 12.61 16.06
N ILE A 221 -4.18 12.47 16.51
CA ILE A 221 -3.69 13.08 17.76
C ILE A 221 -3.86 14.60 17.76
N ARG A 222 -3.61 15.26 16.63
CA ARG A 222 -3.77 16.71 16.50
C ARG A 222 -5.24 17.17 16.47
N SER A 223 -6.17 16.25 16.23
CA SER A 223 -7.60 16.55 16.05
C SER A 223 -8.44 16.25 17.30
N MET A 224 -7.86 15.50 18.26
CA MET A 224 -8.44 15.21 19.58
C MET A 224 -8.35 16.40 20.54
#